data_AF-A0A7S2XPB6-F1
#
_entry.id   AF-A0A7S2XPB6-F1
#
_cell.length_a   1.000
_cell.length_b   1.000
_cell.length_c   1.000
_cell.angle_alpha   90.00
_cell.angle_beta   90.00
_cell.angle_gamma   90.00
#
_symmetry.space_group_name_H-M   'P 1'
#
loop_
_entity.id
_entity.type
_entity.pdbx_description
1 polymer ?
#
loop_
_entity_poly.entity_id
_entity_poly.type
_entity_poly.pdbx_seq_one_letter_code
_entity_poly.pdbx_strand_id
1 'polypeptide(L)'
;MALTEEQQENIRKNRERALEIRRKREEERRRAVEGSVSTSNAEPSCSVGGTHLLEKAETSDHKRRKVNGDTDDFVGGNEDGGEKDDIELEDFEIGASTFVTKREAMQTYCLPEGTMAVCSFVEKENPRQKGWSSMKLYDRAEIRRRARDRHGGIEGLAAERKRRAEKRLRNDLETTKDIFKRN
;
A
#
# COMPACT_ATOMS: atom_id res chain seq x y z
N MET A 1 -7.10 44.75 -9.74
CA MET A 1 -7.92 44.73 -8.51
C MET A 1 -6.99 44.49 -7.34
N ALA A 2 -6.91 45.43 -6.39
CA ALA A 2 -6.11 45.25 -5.18
C ALA A 2 -6.87 44.36 -4.18
N LEU A 3 -6.13 43.49 -3.47
CA LEU A 3 -6.69 42.64 -2.41
C LEU A 3 -7.15 43.50 -1.24
N THR A 4 -8.32 43.20 -0.67
CA THR A 4 -8.84 43.90 0.50
C THR A 4 -7.91 43.68 1.70
N GLU A 5 -7.90 44.61 2.64
CA GLU A 5 -7.03 44.54 3.82
C GLU A 5 -7.27 43.25 4.63
N GLU A 6 -8.53 42.81 4.71
CA GLU A 6 -8.93 41.56 5.35
C GLU A 6 -8.35 40.32 4.63
N GLN A 7 -8.32 40.32 3.30
CA GLN A 7 -7.70 39.23 2.52
C GLN A 7 -6.19 39.19 2.75
N GLN A 8 -5.53 40.35 2.84
CA GLN A 8 -4.09 40.42 3.11
C GLN A 8 -3.76 39.94 4.53
N GLU A 9 -4.61 40.23 5.52
CA GLU A 9 -4.44 39.75 6.89
C GLU A 9 -4.61 38.23 6.98
N ASN A 10 -5.62 37.67 6.29
CA ASN A 10 -5.83 36.23 6.24
C ASN A 10 -4.66 35.48 5.56
N ILE A 11 -4.09 36.05 4.49
CA ILE A 11 -2.89 35.50 3.85
C ILE A 11 -1.70 35.51 4.83
N ARG A 12 -1.55 36.59 5.61
CA ARG A 12 -0.48 36.72 6.60
C ARG A 12 -0.60 35.70 7.72
N LYS A 13 -1.80 35.56 8.32
CA LYS A 13 -2.09 34.56 9.37
C LYS A 13 -1.90 33.13 8.87
N ASN A 14 -2.37 32.82 7.66
CA ASN A 14 -2.15 31.50 7.07
C ASN A 14 -0.66 31.21 6.81
N ARG A 15 0.09 32.22 6.36
CA ARG A 15 1.54 32.09 6.13
C ARG A 15 2.30 31.86 7.44
N GLU A 16 1.94 32.59 8.49
CA GLU A 16 2.52 32.45 9.83
C GLU A 16 2.25 31.05 10.40
N ARG A 17 0.99 30.60 10.36
CA ARG A 17 0.60 29.26 10.82
C ARG A 17 1.31 28.15 10.04
N ALA A 18 1.49 28.32 8.73
CA ALA A 18 2.22 27.36 7.90
C ALA A 18 3.71 27.26 8.28
N LEU A 19 4.34 28.40 8.60
CA LEU A 19 5.73 28.43 9.07
C LEU A 19 5.87 27.78 10.45
N GLU A 20 4.91 28.01 11.35
CA GLU A 20 4.90 27.41 12.68
C GLU A 20 4.75 25.87 12.62
N ILE A 21 3.84 25.37 11.78
CA ILE A 21 3.67 23.92 11.54
C ILE A 21 4.97 23.31 11.01
N ARG A 22 5.67 24.00 10.10
CA ARG A 22 6.94 23.53 9.55
C ARG A 22 8.04 23.46 10.60
N ARG A 23 8.16 24.50 11.44
CA ARG A 23 9.13 24.54 12.55
C ARG A 23 8.86 23.43 13.57
N LYS A 24 7.59 23.21 13.94
CA LYS A 24 7.20 22.16 14.89
C LYS A 24 7.53 20.76 14.37
N ARG A 25 7.24 20.47 13.09
CA ARG A 25 7.58 19.17 12.46
C ARG A 25 9.09 18.93 12.36
N GLU A 26 9.88 19.98 12.13
CA GLU A 26 11.33 19.86 12.07
C GLU A 26 11.94 19.59 13.44
N GLU A 27 11.44 20.25 14.48
CA GLU A 27 11.86 20.00 15.86
C GLU A 27 11.47 18.59 16.34
N GLU A 28 10.26 18.13 16.01
CA GLU A 28 9.81 16.76 16.29
C GLU A 28 10.69 15.73 15.57
N ARG A 29 11.01 15.97 14.29
CA ARG A 29 11.94 15.12 13.53
C ARG A 29 13.34 15.12 14.15
N ARG A 30 13.85 16.27 14.59
CA ARG A 30 15.17 16.36 15.25
C ARG A 30 15.17 15.58 16.56
N ARG A 31 14.12 15.72 17.37
CA ARG A 31 13.95 14.98 18.64
C ARG A 31 13.83 13.47 18.43
N ALA A 32 13.15 13.03 17.36
CA ALA A 32 13.06 11.61 17.02
C ALA A 32 14.43 11.02 16.62
N VAL A 33 15.26 11.79 15.89
CA VAL A 33 16.63 11.38 15.55
C VAL A 33 17.50 11.31 16.80
N GLU A 34 17.50 12.37 17.63
CA GLU A 34 18.26 12.42 18.90
C GLU A 34 17.83 11.31 19.87
N GLY A 35 16.54 10.94 19.90
CA GLY A 35 16.02 9.85 20.72
C GLY A 35 16.40 8.44 20.24
N SER A 36 16.80 8.27 18.97
CA SER A 36 17.18 6.96 18.40
C SER A 36 18.67 6.63 18.50
N VAL A 37 19.51 7.56 18.99
CA VAL A 37 20.98 7.37 19.06
C VAL A 37 21.45 6.56 20.29
N SER A 38 20.53 6.09 21.14
CA SER A 38 20.87 5.40 22.39
C SER A 38 20.80 3.86 22.33
N THR A 39 20.83 3.24 21.15
CA THR A 39 20.85 1.76 21.08
C THR A 39 21.80 1.26 19.99
N SER A 40 22.95 0.76 20.46
CA SER A 40 23.85 -0.23 19.86
C SER A 40 24.53 0.06 18.51
N ASN A 41 25.85 0.15 18.62
CA ASN A 41 26.85 -0.18 17.60
C ASN A 41 26.45 -1.36 16.69
N ALA A 42 26.17 -1.07 15.43
CA ALA A 42 26.39 -1.97 14.31
C ALA A 42 26.80 -1.11 13.11
N GLU A 43 28.05 -1.25 12.70
CA GLU A 43 28.63 -0.52 11.58
C GLU A 43 27.93 -0.86 10.26
N PRO A 44 27.65 0.12 9.38
CA PRO A 44 27.42 -0.15 7.97
C PRO A 44 28.72 0.10 7.20
N SER A 45 29.51 -0.97 7.02
CA SER A 45 30.61 -1.00 6.06
C SER A 45 30.13 -1.57 4.72
N CYS A 46 30.01 -0.72 3.69
CA CYS A 46 30.28 -1.07 2.27
C CYS A 46 30.19 0.21 1.43
N SER A 47 31.32 0.75 0.99
CA SER A 47 31.99 0.41 -0.26
C SER A 47 31.49 1.25 -1.44
N VAL A 48 32.32 2.24 -1.77
CA VAL A 48 32.43 2.92 -3.06
C VAL A 48 32.51 1.91 -4.21
N GLY A 49 31.84 2.17 -5.34
CA GLY A 49 32.22 1.57 -6.62
C GLY A 49 31.11 1.46 -7.66
N GLY A 50 31.36 2.00 -8.86
CA GLY A 50 30.94 1.31 -10.09
C GLY A 50 29.91 2.00 -10.97
N THR A 51 30.36 2.98 -11.75
CA THR A 51 29.77 3.30 -13.07
C THR A 51 30.11 2.20 -14.07
N HIS A 52 29.11 1.52 -14.64
CA HIS A 52 29.26 0.66 -15.84
C HIS A 52 27.90 0.61 -16.56
N LEU A 53 27.69 1.40 -17.60
CA LEU A 53 27.92 1.10 -19.03
C LEU A 53 27.15 -0.13 -19.56
N LEU A 54 26.38 0.12 -20.63
CA LEU A 54 25.57 -0.80 -21.42
C LEU A 54 26.28 -2.10 -21.80
N GLU A 55 25.51 -3.20 -21.89
CA GLU A 55 25.54 -4.05 -23.09
C GLU A 55 24.24 -4.87 -23.25
N LYS A 56 23.85 -5.02 -24.52
CA LYS A 56 22.77 -5.87 -25.03
C LYS A 56 23.24 -7.32 -25.10
N ALA A 57 22.35 -8.29 -24.86
CA ALA A 57 22.14 -9.50 -25.70
C ALA A 57 21.13 -10.43 -24.99
N GLU A 58 19.97 -10.68 -25.59
CA GLU A 58 19.62 -11.87 -26.37
C GLU A 58 19.08 -13.07 -25.56
N THR A 59 17.82 -13.37 -25.92
CA THR A 59 17.06 -14.62 -25.87
C THR A 59 17.75 -15.90 -25.39
N SER A 60 17.10 -16.61 -24.47
CA SER A 60 17.09 -18.07 -24.48
C SER A 60 15.79 -18.66 -23.92
N ASP A 61 15.11 -19.38 -24.80
CA ASP A 61 14.03 -20.34 -24.53
C ASP A 61 14.39 -21.30 -23.38
N HIS A 62 13.59 -21.33 -22.32
CA HIS A 62 13.67 -22.38 -21.29
C HIS A 62 12.38 -23.19 -21.25
N LYS A 63 12.50 -24.31 -21.96
CA LYS A 63 11.71 -25.54 -21.96
C LYS A 63 11.08 -25.87 -20.60
N ARG A 64 9.74 -25.80 -20.56
CA ARG A 64 8.87 -26.33 -19.50
C ARG A 64 9.21 -27.79 -19.18
N ARG A 65 9.80 -28.02 -18.00
CA ARG A 65 9.84 -29.35 -17.36
C ARG A 65 8.52 -29.57 -16.62
N LYS A 66 7.73 -30.55 -17.09
CA LYS A 66 6.67 -31.20 -16.31
C LYS A 66 7.34 -32.00 -15.20
N VAL A 67 7.19 -31.56 -13.96
CA VAL A 67 7.46 -32.39 -12.78
C VAL A 67 6.10 -32.87 -12.30
N ASN A 68 5.82 -34.14 -12.52
CA ASN A 68 4.80 -34.87 -11.79
C ASN A 68 5.43 -35.18 -10.42
N GLY A 69 4.98 -34.48 -9.38
CA GLY A 69 5.38 -34.71 -8.00
C GLY A 69 4.17 -35.17 -7.22
N ASP A 70 4.28 -36.40 -6.73
CA ASP A 70 3.37 -37.09 -5.83
C ASP A 70 3.05 -36.28 -4.57
N THR A 71 1.86 -36.58 -4.06
CA THR A 71 1.24 -36.23 -2.78
C THR A 71 2.19 -36.12 -1.59
N ASP A 72 2.19 -34.94 -0.96
CA ASP A 72 2.42 -34.82 0.47
C ASP A 72 1.12 -34.33 1.12
N ASP A 73 0.53 -35.20 1.94
CA ASP A 73 -0.58 -34.95 2.84
C ASP A 73 -0.19 -33.85 3.84
N PHE A 74 -0.42 -32.60 3.47
CA PHE A 74 -0.36 -31.48 4.41
C PHE A 74 -1.63 -31.50 5.27
N VAL A 75 -1.65 -32.38 6.28
CA VAL A 75 -2.58 -32.32 7.41
C VAL A 75 -2.15 -31.16 8.29
N GLY A 76 -2.50 -29.95 7.86
CA GLY A 76 -2.43 -28.74 8.70
C GLY A 76 -3.65 -28.72 9.61
N GLY A 77 -3.50 -29.24 10.83
CA GLY A 77 -4.49 -29.12 11.89
C GLY A 77 -4.77 -27.64 12.17
N ASN A 78 -5.94 -27.17 11.76
CA ASN A 78 -6.50 -25.93 12.28
C ASN A 78 -6.99 -26.23 13.69
N GLU A 79 -6.09 -26.13 14.66
CA GLU A 79 -6.46 -26.02 16.05
C GLU A 79 -7.19 -24.69 16.21
N ASP A 80 -8.50 -24.79 16.36
CA ASP A 80 -9.48 -23.75 16.74
C ASP A 80 -9.22 -23.31 18.19
N GLY A 81 -8.00 -22.85 18.46
CA GLY A 81 -7.59 -22.23 19.71
C GLY A 81 -7.82 -20.73 19.56
N GLY A 82 -9.04 -20.29 19.92
CA GLY A 82 -9.50 -18.90 19.89
C GLY A 82 -8.74 -17.93 20.79
N GLU A 83 -7.43 -17.82 20.59
CA GLU A 83 -6.70 -16.62 20.92
C GLU A 83 -7.17 -15.58 19.90
N LYS A 84 -7.96 -14.61 20.38
CA LYS A 84 -8.21 -13.38 19.65
C LYS A 84 -6.87 -12.69 19.57
N ASP A 85 -6.04 -13.12 18.62
CA ASP A 85 -4.82 -12.44 18.28
C ASP A 85 -5.20 -10.97 18.19
N ASP A 86 -4.51 -10.13 18.95
CA ASP A 86 -4.58 -8.70 18.79
C ASP A 86 -4.01 -8.41 17.39
N ILE A 87 -4.88 -8.60 16.39
CA ILE A 87 -4.56 -8.45 14.98
C ILE A 87 -4.20 -6.97 14.82
N GLU A 88 -2.90 -6.70 14.77
CA GLU A 88 -2.35 -5.36 14.63
C GLU A 88 -3.04 -4.66 13.46
N LEU A 89 -3.81 -3.62 13.76
CA LEU A 89 -4.57 -2.86 12.77
C LEU A 89 -3.66 -1.84 12.12
N GLU A 90 -3.76 -1.70 10.80
CA GLU A 90 -3.06 -0.62 10.11
C GLU A 90 -3.76 0.73 10.34
N ASP A 91 -3.02 1.84 10.23
CA ASP A 91 -3.53 3.20 10.46
C ASP A 91 -4.84 3.51 9.71
N PHE A 92 -4.97 3.04 8.47
CA PHE A 92 -6.16 3.29 7.64
C PHE A 92 -7.37 2.43 8.05
N GLU A 93 -7.18 1.41 8.89
CA GLU A 93 -8.25 0.57 9.41
C GLU A 93 -8.83 1.11 10.72
N ILE A 94 -8.08 1.95 11.44
CA ILE A 94 -8.51 2.55 12.70
C ILE A 94 -9.72 3.45 12.44
N GLY A 95 -10.88 3.09 13.00
CA GLY A 95 -12.14 3.82 12.84
C GLY A 95 -12.84 3.59 11.50
N ALA A 96 -12.36 2.68 10.66
CA ALA A 96 -13.04 2.34 9.42
C ALA A 96 -14.24 1.39 9.64
N SER A 97 -15.14 1.31 8.65
CA SER A 97 -16.32 0.45 8.74
C SER A 97 -15.97 -1.04 8.73
N THR A 98 -16.78 -1.86 9.41
CA THR A 98 -16.61 -3.33 9.44
C THR A 98 -16.59 -3.98 8.06
N PHE A 99 -17.31 -3.40 7.09
CA PHE A 99 -17.36 -3.90 5.73
C PHE A 99 -16.48 -3.09 4.77
N VAL A 100 -16.03 -3.74 3.70
CA VAL A 100 -15.28 -3.13 2.58
C VAL A 100 -15.98 -3.42 1.26
N THR A 101 -15.89 -2.48 0.32
CA THR A 101 -16.39 -2.72 -1.05
C THR A 101 -15.44 -3.63 -1.83
N LYS A 102 -15.93 -4.29 -2.89
CA LYS A 102 -15.08 -5.07 -3.82
C LYS A 102 -13.85 -4.29 -4.30
N ARG A 103 -14.06 -3.03 -4.70
CA ARG A 103 -13.00 -2.17 -5.21
C ARG A 103 -11.96 -1.84 -4.13
N GLU A 104 -12.41 -1.53 -2.92
CA GLU A 104 -11.54 -1.24 -1.78
C GLU A 104 -10.70 -2.48 -1.40
N ALA A 105 -11.31 -3.66 -1.35
CA ALA A 105 -10.60 -4.92 -1.10
C ALA A 105 -9.46 -5.16 -2.14
N MET A 106 -9.75 -4.95 -3.43
CA MET A 106 -8.75 -5.13 -4.49
C MET A 106 -7.63 -4.07 -4.47
N GLN A 107 -7.98 -2.81 -4.18
CA GLN A 107 -7.05 -1.68 -4.24
C GLN A 107 -6.18 -1.57 -2.99
N THR A 108 -6.79 -1.70 -1.81
CA THR A 108 -6.14 -1.51 -0.51
C THR A 108 -5.47 -2.80 -0.04
N TYR A 109 -6.15 -3.95 -0.13
CA TYR A 109 -5.63 -5.24 0.37
C TYR A 109 -4.98 -6.08 -0.74
N CYS A 110 -4.85 -5.53 -1.96
CA CYS A 110 -4.18 -6.16 -3.09
C CYS A 110 -4.70 -7.55 -3.48
N LEU A 111 -5.94 -7.89 -3.11
CA LEU A 111 -6.55 -9.19 -3.42
C LEU A 111 -7.02 -9.27 -4.87
N PRO A 112 -6.80 -10.41 -5.56
CA PRO A 112 -7.37 -10.65 -6.88
C PRO A 112 -8.86 -11.01 -6.79
N GLU A 113 -9.58 -10.82 -7.89
CA GLU A 113 -11.02 -11.11 -7.96
C GLU A 113 -11.36 -12.58 -7.65
N GLY A 114 -10.52 -13.52 -8.07
CA GLY A 114 -10.72 -14.94 -7.78
C GLY A 114 -10.71 -15.26 -6.28
N THR A 115 -9.88 -14.56 -5.49
CA THR A 115 -9.88 -14.72 -4.02
C THR A 115 -11.12 -14.11 -3.41
N MET A 116 -11.68 -13.06 -4.00
CA MET A 116 -12.92 -12.44 -3.50
C MET A 116 -14.17 -13.29 -3.76
N ALA A 117 -14.17 -14.11 -4.81
CA ALA A 117 -15.31 -14.96 -5.16
C ALA A 117 -15.67 -15.99 -4.07
N VAL A 118 -14.69 -16.35 -3.22
CA VAL A 118 -14.83 -17.32 -2.13
C VAL A 118 -14.97 -16.68 -0.75
N CYS A 119 -15.01 -15.34 -0.67
CA CYS A 119 -15.22 -14.63 0.59
C CYS A 119 -16.72 -14.43 0.88
N SER A 120 -17.07 -14.31 2.16
CA SER A 120 -18.42 -13.94 2.57
C SER A 120 -18.73 -12.48 2.18
N PHE A 121 -19.96 -12.24 1.71
CA PHE A 121 -20.40 -10.88 1.36
C PHE A 121 -21.88 -10.67 1.67
N VAL A 122 -22.23 -9.41 1.91
CA VAL A 122 -23.59 -8.90 2.00
C VAL A 122 -23.86 -8.05 0.76
N GLU A 123 -24.95 -8.32 0.07
CA GLU A 123 -25.39 -7.50 -1.05
C GLU A 123 -26.26 -6.33 -0.56
N LYS A 124 -26.00 -5.14 -1.10
CA LYS A 124 -26.82 -3.94 -0.89
C LYS A 124 -27.14 -3.27 -2.22
N GLU A 125 -28.22 -2.51 -2.26
CA GLU A 125 -28.53 -1.66 -3.40
C GLU A 125 -27.39 -0.66 -3.64
N ASN A 126 -27.09 -0.39 -4.92
CA ASN A 126 -26.03 0.54 -5.27
C ASN A 126 -26.46 1.98 -4.89
N PRO A 127 -25.69 2.68 -4.02
CA PRO A 127 -26.10 4.00 -3.53
C PRO A 127 -26.07 5.08 -4.61
N ARG A 128 -25.42 4.84 -5.75
CA ARG A 128 -25.32 5.83 -6.83
C ARG A 128 -26.56 5.85 -7.71
N GLN A 129 -27.08 4.68 -8.08
CA GLN A 129 -28.24 4.53 -8.95
C GLN A 129 -29.01 3.26 -8.60
N LYS A 130 -30.31 3.42 -8.38
CA LYS A 130 -31.24 2.30 -8.20
C LYS A 130 -31.36 1.52 -9.50
N GLY A 131 -31.34 0.19 -9.41
CA GLY A 131 -31.38 -0.70 -10.59
C GLY A 131 -30.02 -1.04 -11.21
N TRP A 132 -28.92 -0.44 -10.77
CA TRP A 132 -27.59 -0.98 -11.07
C TRP A 132 -27.35 -2.29 -10.31
N SER A 133 -26.36 -3.06 -10.77
CA SER A 133 -25.93 -4.28 -10.07
C SER A 133 -25.68 -3.98 -8.59
N SER A 134 -26.24 -4.82 -7.72
CA SER A 134 -26.08 -4.73 -6.27
C SER A 134 -24.61 -4.63 -5.89
N MET A 135 -24.31 -3.76 -4.94
CA MET A 135 -22.98 -3.60 -4.39
C MET A 135 -22.69 -4.73 -3.41
N LYS A 136 -21.57 -5.43 -3.61
CA LYS A 136 -21.07 -6.45 -2.68
C LYS A 136 -20.19 -5.81 -1.61
N LEU A 137 -20.55 -6.05 -0.35
CA LEU A 137 -19.82 -5.62 0.84
C LEU A 137 -19.23 -6.85 1.55
N TYR A 138 -17.92 -6.91 1.66
CA TYR A 138 -17.18 -8.04 2.24
C TYR A 138 -16.77 -7.70 3.67
N ASP A 139 -16.66 -8.71 4.52
CA ASP A 139 -16.13 -8.52 5.88
C ASP A 139 -14.64 -8.14 5.84
N ARG A 140 -14.31 -7.00 6.44
CA ARG A 140 -12.94 -6.47 6.47
C ARG A 140 -11.99 -7.42 7.20
N ALA A 141 -12.44 -8.10 8.26
CA ALA A 141 -11.62 -9.03 9.02
C ALA A 141 -11.20 -10.24 8.17
N GLU A 142 -12.14 -10.81 7.41
CA GLU A 142 -11.86 -11.91 6.48
C GLU A 142 -10.90 -11.47 5.36
N ILE A 143 -11.17 -10.30 4.76
CA ILE A 143 -10.32 -9.74 3.70
C ILE A 143 -8.89 -9.51 4.19
N ARG A 144 -8.73 -8.96 5.40
CA ARG A 144 -7.42 -8.75 6.03
C ARG A 144 -6.67 -10.07 6.22
N ARG A 145 -7.32 -11.09 6.80
CA ARG A 145 -6.71 -12.41 7.02
C ARG A 145 -6.19 -12.98 5.70
N ARG A 146 -7.06 -13.09 4.69
CA ARG A 146 -6.66 -13.65 3.38
C ARG A 146 -5.57 -12.83 2.67
N ALA A 147 -5.54 -11.52 2.87
CA ALA A 147 -4.49 -10.68 2.31
C ALA A 147 -3.14 -10.95 2.98
N ARG A 148 -3.12 -11.07 4.31
CA ARG A 148 -1.91 -11.43 5.07
C ARG A 148 -1.44 -12.83 4.70
N ASP A 149 -2.34 -13.81 4.66
CA ASP A 149 -2.02 -15.20 4.28
C ASP A 149 -1.37 -15.25 2.89
N ARG A 150 -1.90 -14.47 1.94
CA ARG A 150 -1.41 -14.45 0.56
C ARG A 150 -0.04 -13.81 0.41
N HIS A 151 0.23 -12.73 1.14
CA HIS A 151 1.42 -11.90 0.94
C HIS A 151 2.51 -12.12 2.00
N GLY A 152 2.33 -13.08 2.91
CA GLY A 152 3.32 -13.38 3.95
C GLY A 152 3.28 -12.39 5.12
N GLY A 153 2.08 -12.03 5.57
CA GLY A 153 1.87 -11.13 6.71
C GLY A 153 1.64 -9.67 6.35
N ILE A 154 1.71 -8.81 7.36
CA ILE A 154 1.47 -7.36 7.24
C ILE A 154 2.56 -6.67 6.41
N GLU A 155 3.82 -7.04 6.62
CA GLU A 155 4.97 -6.44 5.93
C GLU A 155 4.96 -6.75 4.43
N GLY A 156 4.69 -8.00 4.05
CA GLY A 156 4.62 -8.39 2.65
C GLY A 156 3.46 -7.73 1.91
N LEU A 157 2.31 -7.55 2.57
CA LEU A 157 1.19 -6.78 2.02
C LEU A 157 1.55 -5.30 1.81
N ALA A 158 2.27 -4.69 2.74
CA ALA A 158 2.75 -3.32 2.60
C ALA A 158 3.76 -3.18 1.44
N ALA A 159 4.70 -4.12 1.31
CA ALA A 159 5.65 -4.18 0.21
C ALA A 159 4.95 -4.32 -1.15
N GLU A 160 3.92 -5.16 -1.26
CA GLU A 160 3.13 -5.32 -2.49
C GLU A 160 2.38 -4.02 -2.86
N ARG A 161 1.80 -3.33 -1.88
CA ARG A 161 1.17 -2.01 -2.11
C ARG A 161 2.18 -1.00 -2.66
N LYS A 162 3.37 -0.93 -2.06
CA LYS A 162 4.46 -0.06 -2.51
C LYS A 162 4.88 -0.40 -3.95
N ARG A 163 5.08 -1.68 -4.26
CA ARG A 163 5.40 -2.16 -5.61
C ARG A 163 4.36 -1.74 -6.66
N ARG A 164 3.06 -1.86 -6.33
CA ARG A 164 1.97 -1.41 -7.23
C ARG A 164 1.92 0.10 -7.38
N ALA A 165 2.22 0.86 -6.32
CA ALA A 165 2.29 2.32 -6.39
C ALA A 165 3.46 2.78 -7.28
N GLU A 166 4.65 2.20 -7.11
CA GLU A 166 5.82 2.49 -7.94
C GLU A 166 5.59 2.13 -9.41
N LYS A 167 4.94 0.99 -9.68
CA LYS A 167 4.58 0.60 -11.05
C LYS A 167 3.63 1.60 -11.70
N ARG A 168 2.60 2.07 -10.97
CA ARG A 168 1.68 3.11 -11.47
C ARG A 168 2.42 4.41 -11.76
N LEU A 169 3.24 4.87 -10.81
CA LEU A 169 4.05 6.06 -10.98
C LEU A 169 4.98 5.97 -12.21
N ARG A 170 5.64 4.82 -12.41
CA ARG A 170 6.48 4.60 -13.59
C ARG A 170 5.68 4.69 -14.89
N ASN A 171 4.54 4.02 -14.97
CA ASN A 171 3.67 4.06 -16.14
C ASN A 171 3.17 5.49 -16.42
N ASP A 172 2.84 6.25 -15.38
CA ASP A 172 2.41 7.65 -15.50
C ASP A 172 3.56 8.54 -16.00
N LEU A 173 4.80 8.32 -15.52
CA LEU A 173 5.99 9.02 -16.00
C LEU A 173 6.32 8.67 -17.46
N GLU A 174 6.10 7.43 -17.90
CA GLU A 174 6.29 7.03 -19.29
C GLU A 174 5.26 7.68 -20.19
N THR A 175 3.99 7.69 -19.79
CA THR A 175 2.88 8.30 -20.53
C THR A 175 3.06 9.81 -20.66
N THR A 176 3.60 10.49 -19.64
CA THR A 176 3.77 11.95 -19.63
C THR A 176 4.98 12.46 -20.41
N LYS A 177 6.00 11.63 -20.67
CA LYS A 177 7.21 12.01 -21.43
C LYS A 177 6.91 12.45 -22.87
N ASP A 178 5.86 11.93 -23.48
CA ASP A 178 5.54 12.20 -24.89
C ASP A 178 4.50 13.30 -25.08
N ILE A 179 3.85 13.76 -23.99
CA ILE A 179 2.87 14.85 -24.04
C ILE A 179 3.52 16.16 -24.51
N PHE A 180 4.78 16.40 -24.15
CA PHE A 180 5.50 17.65 -24.45
C PHE A 180 6.33 17.61 -25.74
N LYS A 181 6.39 16.48 -26.47
CA LYS A 181 7.19 16.36 -27.70
C LYS A 181 6.44 16.79 -28.98
N ARG A 182 5.12 16.97 -28.93
CA ARG A 182 4.36 17.60 -30.01
C ARG A 182 4.30 19.10 -29.75
N ASN A 183 5.29 19.85 -30.25
CA ASN A 183 5.20 21.27 -30.61
C ASN A 183 6.41 21.64 -31.46
#